data_AF-A0A090T7L1-F1
#
_entry.id   AF-A0A090T7L1-F1
#
_cell.length_a   1.000
_cell.length_b   1.000
_cell.length_c   1.000
_cell.angle_alpha   90.00
_cell.angle_beta   90.00
_cell.angle_gamma   90.00
#
_symmetry.space_group_name_H-M   'P 1'
#
loop_
_entity.id
_entity.type
_entity.pdbx_description
1 polymer ?
#
loop_
_entity_poly.entity_id
_entity_poly.type
_entity_poly.pdbx_seq_one_letter_code
_entity_poly.pdbx_strand_id
1 'polypeptide(L)'
;MLIWLMWSIIYLAVPFNLAVVMEHGYLAEREGYIGYLLQTPINTLFEGGMVHLWYIPSLALSVLIISWFANNKLFQLLLPVAAIVYVYGLIAGSYQVITDVEAPIFTRNGPFFALLMVAIGFEVRRNDWRMGSRPAVALALTGMMFHFTEAYFLHQKGHEFFTNDYLIGTVPLSVGLLFWLISNPNLGKHNYWHTLAKLTLPVYVCHILVAIIANNIAGFAGLSGPLRDGVVFSFTLVGSYILAYTIELTPLSCRNLRQLGSTTLKKLEYQSNS
;
A
#
# COMPACT_ATOMS: atom_id res chain seq x y z
N MET A 1 5.07 -12.20 -1.66
CA MET A 1 5.70 -12.40 -0.34
C MET A 1 7.23 -12.28 -0.36
N LEU A 2 7.97 -12.88 -1.31
CA LEU A 2 9.44 -12.74 -1.34
C LEU A 2 9.93 -11.27 -1.37
N ILE A 3 9.33 -10.43 -2.20
CA ILE A 3 9.65 -9.00 -2.28
C ILE A 3 9.41 -8.32 -0.93
N TRP A 4 8.28 -8.60 -0.26
CA TRP A 4 8.00 -8.06 1.07
C TRP A 4 9.06 -8.49 2.09
N LEU A 5 9.45 -9.77 2.11
CA LEU A 5 10.48 -10.27 3.02
C LEU A 5 11.83 -9.59 2.80
N MET A 6 12.27 -9.48 1.54
CA MET A 6 13.54 -8.84 1.19
C MET A 6 13.56 -7.37 1.62
N TRP A 7 12.51 -6.62 1.33
CA TRP A 7 12.44 -5.21 1.71
C TRP A 7 12.29 -5.03 3.22
N SER A 8 11.58 -5.91 3.91
CA SER A 8 11.57 -5.94 5.37
C SER A 8 12.98 -6.11 5.95
N ILE A 9 13.79 -7.02 5.40
CA ILE A 9 15.19 -7.18 5.84
C ILE A 9 16.00 -5.92 5.57
N ILE A 10 15.83 -5.29 4.39
CA ILE A 10 16.52 -4.04 4.05
C ILE A 10 16.18 -2.95 5.08
N TYR A 11 14.90 -2.72 5.37
CA TYR A 11 14.50 -1.68 6.33
C TYR A 11 14.85 -2.00 7.78
N LEU A 12 14.96 -3.27 8.15
CA LEU A 12 15.50 -3.67 9.45
C LEU A 12 16.99 -3.34 9.57
N ALA A 13 17.76 -3.47 8.48
CA ALA A 13 19.20 -3.26 8.45
C ALA A 13 19.64 -1.81 8.17
N VAL A 14 18.85 -1.03 7.45
CA VAL A 14 19.23 0.36 7.11
C VAL A 14 18.93 1.30 8.28
N PRO A 15 19.87 2.15 8.70
CA PRO A 15 19.61 3.16 9.71
C PRO A 15 18.74 4.30 9.16
N PHE A 16 17.86 4.86 9.98
CA PHE A 16 16.95 5.93 9.58
C PHE A 16 17.49 7.32 9.93
N ASN A 17 18.34 7.43 10.95
CA ASN A 17 18.98 8.67 11.38
C ASN A 17 20.52 8.57 11.35
N LEU A 18 21.12 9.03 10.26
CA LEU A 18 22.57 9.01 10.07
C LEU A 18 23.32 9.91 11.04
N ALA A 19 22.70 10.97 11.56
CA ALA A 19 23.32 11.82 12.58
C ALA A 19 23.53 11.03 13.88
N VAL A 20 22.51 10.31 14.34
CA VAL A 20 22.60 9.42 15.51
C VAL A 20 23.61 8.31 15.28
N VAL A 21 23.69 7.73 14.07
CA VAL A 21 24.74 6.75 13.74
C VAL A 21 26.14 7.34 13.93
N MET A 22 26.37 8.59 13.51
CA MET A 22 27.67 9.25 13.64
C MET A 22 28.00 9.60 15.10
N GLU A 23 27.01 10.04 15.87
CA GLU A 23 27.22 10.53 17.25
C GLU A 23 27.22 9.40 18.30
N HIS A 24 26.37 8.39 18.11
CA HIS A 24 26.06 7.36 19.10
C HIS A 24 26.22 5.92 18.58
N GLY A 25 26.50 5.74 17.29
CA GLY A 25 26.72 4.45 16.67
C GLY A 25 25.44 3.79 16.14
N TYR A 26 25.63 2.77 15.29
CA TYR A 26 24.55 2.06 14.61
C TYR A 26 23.54 1.42 15.58
N LEU A 27 24.01 0.74 16.62
CA LEU A 27 23.13 0.03 17.55
C LEU A 27 22.21 1.00 18.32
N ALA A 28 22.73 2.17 18.72
CA ALA A 28 21.94 3.19 19.41
C ALA A 28 20.81 3.73 18.52
N GLU A 29 21.06 3.90 17.22
CA GLU A 29 20.03 4.32 16.27
C GLU A 29 18.95 3.24 16.06
N ARG A 30 19.36 1.96 16.01
CA ARG A 30 18.43 0.84 15.77
C ARG A 30 17.61 0.45 16.98
N GLU A 31 18.11 0.66 18.20
CA GLU A 31 17.46 0.20 19.43
C GLU A 31 16.01 0.70 19.55
N GLY A 32 15.78 1.99 19.30
CA GLY A 32 14.44 2.57 19.36
C GLY A 32 13.46 1.95 18.36
N TYR A 33 13.91 1.74 17.12
CA TYR A 33 13.06 1.14 16.08
C TYR A 33 12.78 -0.34 16.35
N ILE A 34 13.78 -1.12 16.74
CA ILE A 34 13.61 -2.52 17.13
C ILE A 34 12.66 -2.63 18.33
N GLY A 35 12.83 -1.75 19.32
CA GLY A 35 11.94 -1.67 20.49
C GLY A 35 10.48 -1.42 20.09
N TYR A 36 10.25 -0.47 19.17
CA TYR A 36 8.91 -0.22 18.62
C TYR A 36 8.29 -1.47 17.97
N LEU A 37 9.05 -2.16 17.11
CA LEU A 37 8.56 -3.36 16.43
C LEU A 37 8.20 -4.50 17.40
N LEU A 38 8.94 -4.63 18.50
CA LEU A 38 8.68 -5.63 19.54
C LEU A 38 7.45 -5.31 20.40
N GLN A 39 7.08 -4.03 20.53
CA GLN A 39 5.87 -3.61 21.25
C GLN A 39 4.58 -3.90 20.47
N THR A 40 4.64 -3.93 19.13
CA THR A 40 3.49 -4.18 18.26
C THR A 40 3.70 -5.38 17.34
N PRO A 41 3.97 -6.60 17.88
CA PRO A 41 4.46 -7.73 17.10
C PRO A 41 3.49 -8.19 16.02
N ILE A 42 2.18 -8.06 16.27
CA ILE A 42 1.15 -8.42 15.29
C ILE A 42 1.17 -7.42 14.13
N ASN A 43 1.21 -6.11 14.38
CA ASN A 43 1.34 -5.11 13.31
C ASN A 43 2.65 -5.28 12.54
N THR A 44 3.76 -5.55 13.24
CA THR A 44 5.06 -5.85 12.61
C THR A 44 4.97 -7.02 11.61
N LEU A 45 4.16 -8.04 11.88
CA LEU A 45 3.95 -9.14 10.95
C LEU A 45 3.22 -8.70 9.66
N PHE A 46 2.28 -7.77 9.75
CA PHE A 46 1.52 -7.28 8.59
C PHE A 46 2.21 -6.14 7.84
N GLU A 47 3.01 -5.33 8.53
CA GLU A 47 3.74 -4.22 7.93
C GLU A 47 5.08 -4.70 7.40
N GLY A 48 5.83 -5.47 8.19
CA GLY A 48 7.19 -5.89 7.89
C GLY A 48 8.21 -4.95 8.52
N GLY A 49 9.33 -4.74 7.84
CA GLY A 49 10.42 -3.88 8.32
C GLY A 49 10.16 -2.38 8.13
N MET A 50 9.02 -1.97 7.60
CA MET A 50 8.60 -0.56 7.51
C MET A 50 7.10 -0.47 7.27
N VAL A 51 6.45 0.55 7.84
CA VAL A 51 4.98 0.67 7.85
C VAL A 51 4.36 0.58 6.47
N HIS A 52 4.89 1.29 5.45
CA HIS A 52 4.27 1.37 4.12
C HIS A 52 4.19 0.04 3.39
N LEU A 53 4.98 -0.97 3.79
CA LEU A 53 4.99 -2.28 3.15
C LEU A 53 3.70 -3.09 3.40
N TRP A 54 2.83 -2.63 4.31
CA TRP A 54 1.55 -3.24 4.68
C TRP A 54 0.67 -3.69 3.51
N TYR A 55 0.69 -2.96 2.40
CA TYR A 55 -0.20 -3.24 1.28
C TYR A 55 0.09 -4.58 0.62
N ILE A 56 1.34 -5.09 0.66
CA ILE A 56 1.67 -6.38 0.03
C ILE A 56 0.99 -7.56 0.78
N PRO A 57 1.12 -7.70 2.11
CA PRO A 57 0.38 -8.71 2.86
C PRO A 57 -1.15 -8.55 2.76
N SER A 58 -1.66 -7.32 2.82
CA SER A 58 -3.09 -7.03 2.66
C SER A 58 -3.64 -7.51 1.31
N LEU A 59 -2.91 -7.27 0.22
CA LEU A 59 -3.28 -7.75 -1.11
C LEU A 59 -3.23 -9.28 -1.19
N ALA A 60 -2.18 -9.91 -0.65
CA ALA A 60 -2.05 -11.36 -0.63
C ALA A 60 -3.22 -12.03 0.11
N LEU A 61 -3.59 -11.51 1.30
CA LEU A 61 -4.73 -11.99 2.07
C LEU A 61 -6.05 -11.79 1.35
N SER A 62 -6.25 -10.63 0.73
CA SER A 62 -7.46 -10.34 -0.05
C SER A 62 -7.62 -11.35 -1.20
N VAL A 63 -6.55 -11.64 -1.93
CA VAL A 63 -6.55 -12.65 -3.01
C VAL A 63 -6.81 -14.05 -2.46
N LEU A 64 -6.23 -14.43 -1.32
CA LEU A 64 -6.49 -15.73 -0.67
C LEU A 64 -7.95 -15.88 -0.26
N ILE A 65 -8.54 -14.85 0.36
CA ILE A 65 -9.95 -14.84 0.75
C ILE A 65 -10.84 -14.95 -0.49
N ILE A 66 -10.60 -14.14 -1.52
CA ILE A 66 -11.37 -14.21 -2.78
C ILE A 66 -11.24 -15.60 -3.42
N SER A 67 -10.04 -16.17 -3.43
CA SER A 67 -9.79 -17.52 -3.96
C SER A 67 -10.56 -18.59 -3.18
N TRP A 68 -10.64 -18.46 -1.85
CA TRP A 68 -11.45 -19.34 -1.02
C TRP A 68 -12.94 -19.24 -1.37
N PHE A 69 -13.49 -18.01 -1.48
CA PHE A 69 -14.89 -17.82 -1.92
C PHE A 69 -15.12 -18.43 -3.31
N ALA A 70 -14.14 -18.28 -4.20
CA ALA A 70 -14.22 -18.79 -5.56
C ALA A 70 -14.25 -20.32 -5.63
N ASN A 71 -13.34 -20.97 -4.90
CA ASN A 71 -13.26 -22.43 -4.85
C ASN A 71 -14.50 -23.06 -4.22
N ASN A 72 -15.14 -22.36 -3.26
CA ASN A 72 -16.36 -22.82 -2.61
C ASN A 72 -17.65 -22.39 -3.32
N LYS A 73 -17.56 -21.70 -4.47
CA LYS A 73 -18.72 -21.19 -5.23
C LYS A 73 -19.61 -20.22 -4.43
N LEU A 74 -19.07 -19.56 -3.41
CA LEU A 74 -19.78 -18.65 -2.50
C LEU A 74 -19.73 -17.18 -2.96
N PHE A 75 -19.52 -16.92 -4.24
CA PHE A 75 -19.24 -15.57 -4.74
C PHE A 75 -20.31 -14.52 -4.41
N GLN A 76 -21.58 -14.92 -4.26
CA GLN A 76 -22.67 -14.03 -3.88
C GLN A 76 -22.45 -13.39 -2.50
N LEU A 77 -21.68 -14.06 -1.63
CA LEU A 77 -21.35 -13.59 -0.28
C LEU A 77 -20.07 -12.73 -0.25
N LEU A 78 -19.30 -12.68 -1.34
CA LEU A 78 -17.99 -12.00 -1.34
C LEU A 78 -18.12 -10.50 -1.06
N LEU A 79 -18.97 -9.78 -1.80
CA LEU A 79 -19.16 -8.34 -1.58
C LEU A 79 -19.80 -8.02 -0.22
N PRO A 80 -20.85 -8.73 0.23
CA PRO A 80 -21.38 -8.54 1.59
C PRO A 80 -20.32 -8.70 2.67
N VAL A 81 -19.53 -9.78 2.62
CA VAL A 81 -18.46 -10.04 3.61
C VAL A 81 -17.37 -8.97 3.52
N ALA A 82 -16.95 -8.61 2.32
CA ALA A 82 -15.93 -7.57 2.12
C ALA A 82 -16.41 -6.20 2.64
N ALA A 83 -17.70 -5.87 2.47
CA ALA A 83 -18.28 -4.65 2.99
C ALA A 83 -18.33 -4.64 4.53
N ILE A 84 -18.71 -5.75 5.15
CA ILE A 84 -18.70 -5.88 6.62
C ILE A 84 -17.27 -5.71 7.17
N VAL A 85 -16.30 -6.37 6.54
CA VAL A 85 -14.89 -6.29 6.92
C VAL A 85 -14.33 -4.86 6.74
N TYR A 86 -14.74 -4.15 5.69
CA TYR A 86 -14.39 -2.73 5.48
C TYR A 86 -15.00 -1.81 6.53
N VAL A 87 -16.29 -1.97 6.83
CA VAL A 87 -17.02 -1.18 7.84
C VAL A 87 -16.43 -1.40 9.23
N TYR A 88 -16.12 -2.65 9.60
CA TYR A 88 -15.40 -2.93 10.84
C TYR A 88 -14.07 -2.17 10.90
N GLY A 89 -13.32 -2.16 9.81
CA GLY A 89 -12.06 -1.44 9.74
C GLY A 89 -12.21 0.10 9.82
N LEU A 90 -13.31 0.66 9.32
CA LEU A 90 -13.63 2.08 9.53
C LEU A 90 -13.92 2.37 11.01
N ILE A 91 -14.80 1.57 11.61
CA ILE A 91 -15.21 1.67 13.03
C ILE A 91 -13.97 1.67 13.92
N ALA A 92 -13.10 0.67 13.78
CA ALA A 92 -11.92 0.52 14.62
C ALA A 92 -10.67 1.28 14.12
N GLY A 93 -10.81 2.12 13.09
CA GLY A 93 -9.74 2.92 12.50
C GLY A 93 -10.08 4.41 12.52
N SER A 94 -10.35 4.99 11.36
CA SER A 94 -10.69 6.42 11.23
C SER A 94 -11.88 6.86 12.10
N TYR A 95 -12.83 5.98 12.41
CA TYR A 95 -14.00 6.31 13.23
C TYR A 95 -13.81 5.99 14.71
N GLN A 96 -12.61 5.58 15.15
CA GLN A 96 -12.35 5.29 16.56
C GLN A 96 -12.72 6.49 17.45
N VAL A 97 -12.48 7.73 16.98
CA VAL A 97 -12.82 8.97 17.68
C VAL A 97 -14.31 9.14 18.04
N ILE A 98 -15.20 8.43 17.36
CA ILE A 98 -16.66 8.48 17.62
C ILE A 98 -17.24 7.13 18.05
N THR A 99 -16.50 6.03 17.95
CA THR A 99 -16.98 4.69 18.28
C THR A 99 -16.30 4.08 19.50
N ASP A 100 -15.12 4.58 19.86
CA ASP A 100 -14.25 4.04 20.91
C ASP A 100 -13.92 2.54 20.74
N VAL A 101 -14.11 1.99 19.53
CA VAL A 101 -13.79 0.59 19.23
C VAL A 101 -12.31 0.49 18.90
N GLU A 102 -11.60 -0.34 19.65
CA GLU A 102 -10.21 -0.68 19.37
C GLU A 102 -10.12 -1.95 18.52
N ALA A 103 -9.13 -1.99 17.62
CA ALA A 103 -8.72 -3.19 16.92
C ALA A 103 -7.36 -3.68 17.44
N PRO A 104 -7.13 -5.01 17.48
CA PRO A 104 -5.84 -5.58 17.89
C PRO A 104 -4.71 -5.28 16.89
N ILE A 105 -5.05 -4.81 15.69
CA ILE A 105 -4.13 -4.41 14.62
C ILE A 105 -4.64 -3.14 13.95
N PHE A 106 -3.75 -2.37 13.33
CA PHE A 106 -4.17 -1.23 12.54
C PHE A 106 -5.06 -1.70 11.39
N THR A 107 -6.21 -1.06 11.20
CA THR A 107 -7.22 -1.53 10.25
C THR A 107 -6.84 -1.23 8.79
N ARG A 108 -5.81 -0.42 8.52
CA ARG A 108 -5.17 -0.42 7.19
C ARG A 108 -4.50 -1.76 6.86
N ASN A 109 -3.97 -2.46 7.88
CA ASN A 109 -3.28 -3.72 7.72
C ASN A 109 -4.27 -4.87 7.51
N GLY A 110 -3.81 -5.99 6.95
CA GLY A 110 -4.69 -7.14 6.72
C GLY A 110 -5.81 -6.86 5.70
N PRO A 111 -6.96 -7.54 5.77
CA PRO A 111 -7.96 -7.50 4.71
C PRO A 111 -8.93 -6.30 4.77
N PHE A 112 -8.95 -5.49 5.83
CA PHE A 112 -10.07 -4.55 6.07
C PHE A 112 -10.26 -3.53 4.94
N PHE A 113 -9.19 -2.83 4.55
CA PHE A 113 -9.23 -1.94 3.39
C PHE A 113 -9.23 -2.72 2.06
N ALA A 114 -8.23 -3.58 1.88
CA ALA A 114 -7.90 -4.14 0.57
C ALA A 114 -8.95 -5.12 0.04
N LEU A 115 -9.62 -5.88 0.92
CA LEU A 115 -10.55 -6.94 0.49
C LEU A 115 -11.71 -6.37 -0.33
N LEU A 116 -12.33 -5.27 0.12
CA LEU A 116 -13.43 -4.64 -0.62
C LEU A 116 -12.97 -4.10 -1.97
N MET A 117 -11.84 -3.39 -2.02
CA MET A 117 -11.31 -2.84 -3.27
C MET A 117 -11.00 -3.93 -4.30
N VAL A 118 -10.32 -5.00 -3.85
CA VAL A 118 -9.96 -6.13 -4.72
C VAL A 118 -11.20 -6.94 -5.12
N ALA A 119 -12.14 -7.15 -4.20
CA ALA A 119 -13.39 -7.86 -4.48
C ALA A 119 -14.25 -7.12 -5.51
N ILE A 120 -14.35 -5.79 -5.43
CA ILE A 120 -15.04 -4.99 -6.45
C ILE A 120 -14.37 -5.17 -7.81
N GLY A 121 -13.04 -5.05 -7.90
CA GLY A 121 -12.31 -5.27 -9.15
C GLY A 121 -12.52 -6.68 -9.72
N PHE A 122 -12.53 -7.69 -8.86
CA PHE A 122 -12.85 -9.07 -9.22
C PHE A 122 -14.27 -9.22 -9.78
N GLU A 123 -15.28 -8.66 -9.10
CA GLU A 123 -16.68 -8.72 -9.52
C GLU A 123 -16.94 -7.94 -10.81
N VAL A 124 -16.31 -6.78 -10.99
CA VAL A 124 -16.35 -6.02 -12.25
C VAL A 124 -15.88 -6.90 -13.41
N ARG A 125 -14.77 -7.61 -13.23
CA ARG A 125 -14.22 -8.51 -14.27
C ARG A 125 -15.07 -9.76 -14.48
N ARG A 126 -15.66 -10.32 -13.42
CA ARG A 126 -16.44 -11.56 -13.44
C ARG A 126 -17.80 -11.39 -14.11
N ASN A 127 -18.48 -10.29 -13.81
CA ASN A 127 -19.82 -10.00 -14.33
C ASN A 127 -19.80 -9.07 -15.55
N ASP A 128 -18.61 -8.70 -16.04
CA ASP A 128 -18.43 -7.72 -17.13
C ASP A 128 -19.19 -6.42 -16.87
N TRP A 129 -19.13 -5.89 -15.64
CA TRP A 129 -19.76 -4.62 -15.31
C TRP A 129 -19.10 -3.49 -16.10
N ARG A 130 -19.92 -2.61 -16.66
CA ARG A 130 -19.49 -1.47 -17.47
C ARG A 130 -20.16 -0.20 -16.97
N MET A 131 -19.41 0.89 -17.01
CA MET A 131 -19.91 2.23 -16.76
C MET A 131 -19.22 3.18 -17.74
N GLY A 132 -19.99 4.09 -18.33
CA GLY A 132 -19.45 5.10 -19.24
C GLY A 132 -18.52 6.09 -18.53
N SER A 133 -17.68 6.78 -19.30
CA SER A 133 -16.68 7.71 -18.74
C SER A 133 -17.28 8.84 -17.91
N ARG A 134 -18.39 9.45 -18.35
CA ARG A 134 -19.03 10.57 -17.63
C ARG A 134 -19.58 10.16 -16.25
N PRO A 135 -20.43 9.11 -16.15
CA PRO A 135 -20.90 8.65 -14.83
C PRO A 135 -19.76 8.14 -13.95
N ALA A 136 -18.70 7.56 -14.51
CA ALA A 136 -17.53 7.14 -13.75
C ALA A 136 -16.78 8.32 -13.11
N VAL A 137 -16.56 9.40 -13.87
CA VAL A 137 -15.98 10.66 -13.34
C VAL A 137 -16.89 11.29 -12.30
N ALA A 138 -18.21 11.34 -12.54
CA ALA A 138 -19.16 11.86 -11.58
C ALA A 138 -19.14 11.08 -10.25
N LEU A 139 -19.06 9.74 -10.32
CA LEU A 139 -18.91 8.87 -9.16
C LEU A 139 -17.59 9.14 -8.42
N ALA A 140 -16.48 9.30 -9.15
CA ALA A 140 -15.19 9.60 -8.57
C ALA A 140 -15.17 10.94 -7.83
N LEU A 141 -15.70 12.00 -8.45
CA LEU A 141 -15.79 13.34 -7.87
C LEU A 141 -16.73 13.38 -6.66
N THR A 142 -17.87 12.69 -6.75
CA THR A 142 -18.80 12.56 -5.61
C THR A 142 -18.13 11.83 -4.46
N GLY A 143 -17.40 10.75 -4.74
CA GLY A 143 -16.65 10.02 -3.73
C GLY A 143 -15.54 10.84 -3.08
N MET A 144 -14.82 11.64 -3.87
CA MET A 144 -13.82 12.58 -3.37
C MET A 144 -14.45 13.64 -2.45
N MET A 145 -15.58 14.23 -2.85
CA MET A 145 -16.30 15.20 -2.03
C MET A 145 -16.77 14.57 -0.72
N PHE A 146 -17.33 13.35 -0.77
CA PHE A 146 -17.72 12.60 0.42
C PHE A 146 -16.53 12.31 1.34
N HIS A 147 -15.40 11.86 0.78
CA HIS A 147 -14.19 11.55 1.54
C HIS A 147 -13.71 12.78 2.32
N PHE A 148 -13.62 13.95 1.68
CA PHE A 148 -13.19 15.18 2.38
C PHE A 148 -14.22 15.70 3.38
N THR A 149 -15.51 15.57 3.08
CA THR A 149 -16.58 15.95 4.01
C THR A 149 -16.54 15.08 5.27
N GLU A 150 -16.31 13.78 5.11
CA GLU A 150 -16.17 12.82 6.18
C GLU A 150 -14.90 13.06 7.01
N ALA A 151 -13.74 13.29 6.38
CA ALA A 151 -12.51 13.66 7.06
C ALA A 151 -12.67 14.96 7.87
N TYR A 152 -13.35 15.96 7.31
CA TYR A 152 -13.63 17.21 7.99
C TYR A 152 -14.55 17.01 9.21
N PHE A 153 -15.59 16.18 9.07
CA PHE A 153 -16.47 15.84 10.19
C PHE A 153 -15.72 15.16 11.33
N LEU A 154 -14.89 14.14 11.03
CA LEU A 154 -14.08 13.45 12.04
C LEU A 154 -13.06 14.39 12.68
N HIS A 155 -12.52 15.34 11.90
CA HIS A 155 -11.60 16.34 12.41
C HIS A 155 -12.24 17.23 13.48
N GLN A 156 -13.49 17.65 13.28
CA GLN A 156 -14.25 18.38 14.29
C GLN A 156 -14.50 17.56 15.57
N LYS A 157 -14.35 16.23 15.52
CA LYS A 157 -14.47 15.34 16.67
C LYS A 157 -13.12 15.05 17.36
N GLY A 158 -12.03 15.62 16.86
CA GLY A 158 -10.70 15.47 17.45
C GLY A 158 -9.78 14.49 16.73
N HIS A 159 -10.19 13.92 15.59
CA HIS A 159 -9.29 13.14 14.74
C HIS A 159 -8.39 14.07 13.91
N GLU A 160 -7.17 13.66 13.57
CA GLU A 160 -6.34 14.46 12.68
C GLU A 160 -6.83 14.33 11.24
N PHE A 161 -6.91 15.45 10.51
CA PHE A 161 -7.50 15.47 9.17
C PHE A 161 -6.74 14.56 8.18
N PHE A 162 -5.41 14.51 8.30
CA PHE A 162 -4.51 13.83 7.35
C PHE A 162 -4.12 12.41 7.77
N THR A 163 -4.58 11.91 8.92
CA THR A 163 -4.24 10.57 9.42
C THR A 163 -5.23 9.48 9.01
N ASN A 164 -6.27 9.85 8.25
CA ASN A 164 -7.25 8.89 7.76
C ASN A 164 -6.62 7.96 6.72
N ASP A 165 -6.51 6.67 7.05
CA ASP A 165 -6.01 5.67 6.10
C ASP A 165 -7.01 5.44 4.96
N TYR A 166 -8.30 5.37 5.29
CA TYR A 166 -9.41 5.27 4.34
C TYR A 166 -10.74 5.60 5.03
N LEU A 167 -11.68 6.04 4.20
CA LEU A 167 -13.01 6.54 4.58
C LEU A 167 -14.11 5.95 3.68
N ILE A 168 -15.40 6.11 4.02
CA ILE A 168 -16.51 5.65 3.16
C ILE A 168 -16.40 6.26 1.76
N GLY A 169 -16.10 7.55 1.65
CA GLY A 169 -15.94 8.23 0.35
C GLY A 169 -14.84 7.63 -0.55
N THR A 170 -13.89 6.89 0.03
CA THR A 170 -12.82 6.20 -0.72
C THR A 170 -13.36 5.13 -1.66
N VAL A 171 -14.48 4.48 -1.30
CA VAL A 171 -15.09 3.43 -2.12
C VAL A 171 -15.61 4.00 -3.46
N PRO A 172 -16.57 4.96 -3.49
CA PRO A 172 -17.03 5.54 -4.74
C PRO A 172 -15.92 6.26 -5.50
N LEU A 173 -14.94 6.89 -4.81
CA LEU A 173 -13.77 7.47 -5.46
C LEU A 173 -13.01 6.41 -6.28
N SER A 174 -12.64 5.31 -5.64
CA SER A 174 -11.86 4.23 -6.26
C SER A 174 -12.63 3.52 -7.37
N VAL A 175 -13.93 3.26 -7.16
CA VAL A 175 -14.81 2.63 -8.16
C VAL A 175 -15.02 3.53 -9.38
N GLY A 176 -15.23 4.82 -9.16
CA GLY A 176 -15.33 5.81 -10.23
C GLY A 176 -14.05 5.88 -11.06
N LEU A 177 -12.88 5.93 -10.41
CA LEU A 177 -11.58 5.90 -11.10
C LEU A 177 -11.37 4.61 -11.88
N LEU A 178 -11.71 3.45 -11.31
CA LEU A 178 -11.62 2.16 -11.98
C LEU A 178 -12.45 2.14 -13.27
N PHE A 179 -13.73 2.52 -13.20
CA PHE A 179 -14.59 2.56 -14.38
C PHE A 179 -14.18 3.62 -15.39
N TRP A 180 -13.64 4.75 -14.93
CA TRP A 180 -13.12 5.79 -15.81
C TRP A 180 -11.93 5.27 -16.64
N LEU A 181 -11.00 4.55 -16.00
CA LEU A 181 -9.87 3.93 -16.70
C LEU A 181 -10.33 2.82 -17.66
N ILE A 182 -11.27 1.97 -17.25
CA ILE A 182 -11.83 0.91 -18.12
C ILE A 182 -12.55 1.50 -19.34
N SER A 183 -13.26 2.62 -19.18
CA SER A 183 -13.98 3.30 -20.27
C SER A 183 -13.09 4.14 -21.18
N ASN A 184 -11.83 4.38 -20.79
CA ASN A 184 -10.86 5.17 -21.58
C ASN A 184 -9.57 4.36 -21.84
N PRO A 185 -9.64 3.22 -22.55
CA PRO A 185 -8.50 2.32 -22.74
C PRO A 185 -7.34 2.94 -23.52
N ASN A 186 -7.57 4.07 -24.21
CA ASN A 186 -6.54 4.77 -24.98
C ASN A 186 -5.57 5.58 -24.12
N LEU A 187 -5.92 5.94 -22.88
CA LEU A 187 -5.08 6.78 -22.01
C LEU A 187 -3.71 6.15 -21.70
N GLY A 188 -3.63 4.82 -21.65
CA GLY A 188 -2.42 4.07 -21.32
C GLY A 188 -1.70 3.41 -22.51
N LYS A 189 -2.14 3.61 -23.76
CA LYS A 189 -1.64 2.86 -24.92
C LYS A 189 -0.19 3.18 -25.31
N HIS A 190 0.32 4.34 -24.89
CA HIS A 190 1.68 4.75 -25.25
C HIS A 190 2.72 3.91 -24.49
N ASN A 191 3.77 3.46 -25.18
CA ASN A 191 4.83 2.61 -24.62
C ASN A 191 5.47 3.19 -23.35
N TYR A 192 5.52 4.52 -23.23
CA TYR A 192 5.99 5.20 -22.03
C TYR A 192 5.23 4.77 -20.76
N TRP A 193 3.90 4.74 -20.81
CA TRP A 193 3.05 4.37 -19.67
C TRP A 193 3.23 2.90 -19.30
N HIS A 194 3.39 2.03 -20.30
CA HIS A 194 3.70 0.62 -20.06
C HIS A 194 5.06 0.41 -19.39
N THR A 195 6.06 1.23 -19.71
CA THR A 195 7.37 1.18 -19.04
C THR A 195 7.27 1.69 -17.60
N LEU A 196 6.59 2.81 -17.37
CA LEU A 196 6.38 3.33 -16.01
C LEU A 196 5.57 2.38 -15.13
N ALA A 197 4.53 1.75 -15.65
CA ALA A 197 3.70 0.80 -14.89
C ALA A 197 4.49 -0.42 -14.38
N LYS A 198 5.56 -0.83 -15.09
CA LYS A 198 6.47 -1.90 -14.62
C LYS A 198 7.26 -1.48 -13.38
N LEU A 199 7.51 -0.18 -13.21
CA LEU A 199 8.26 0.39 -12.10
C LEU A 199 7.39 0.68 -10.87
N THR A 200 6.06 0.56 -10.94
CA THR A 200 5.18 0.87 -9.81
C THR A 200 5.54 0.08 -8.55
N LEU A 201 5.73 -1.24 -8.65
CA LEU A 201 6.11 -2.04 -7.48
C LEU A 201 7.53 -1.72 -6.97
N PRO A 202 8.58 -1.69 -7.82
CA PRO A 202 9.91 -1.25 -7.41
C PRO A 202 9.95 0.12 -6.73
N VAL A 203 9.27 1.12 -7.28
CA VAL A 203 9.19 2.47 -6.68
C VAL A 203 8.45 2.41 -5.34
N TYR A 204 7.31 1.70 -5.29
CA TYR A 204 6.54 1.54 -4.06
C TYR A 204 7.39 0.95 -2.92
N VAL A 205 8.23 -0.06 -3.18
CA VAL A 205 9.03 -0.67 -2.10
C VAL A 205 10.21 0.20 -1.69
N CYS A 206 10.81 0.96 -2.61
CA CYS A 206 12.04 1.71 -2.33
C CYS A 206 11.84 3.17 -1.91
N HIS A 207 10.68 3.78 -2.16
CA HIS A 207 10.56 5.24 -2.03
C HIS A 207 10.76 5.76 -0.61
N ILE A 208 10.34 5.03 0.43
CA ILE A 208 10.59 5.46 1.80
C ILE A 208 12.09 5.40 2.14
N LEU A 209 12.83 4.42 1.64
CA LEU A 209 14.29 4.40 1.79
C LEU A 209 14.94 5.65 1.19
N VAL A 210 14.51 6.06 -0.01
CA VAL A 210 15.00 7.28 -0.64
C VAL A 210 14.57 8.53 0.15
N ALA A 211 13.35 8.55 0.66
CA ALA A 211 12.86 9.65 1.51
C ALA A 211 13.65 9.77 2.82
N ILE A 212 14.02 8.64 3.44
CA ILE A 212 14.88 8.61 4.64
C ILE A 212 16.24 9.22 4.31
N ILE A 213 16.87 8.81 3.21
CA ILE A 213 18.16 9.37 2.77
C ILE A 213 18.02 10.87 2.48
N ALA A 214 16.97 11.29 1.78
CA ALA A 214 16.70 12.68 1.46
C ALA A 214 16.54 13.54 2.72
N ASN A 215 15.84 13.01 3.73
CA ASN A 215 15.68 13.69 5.02
C ASN A 215 17.00 13.87 5.76
N ASN A 216 17.87 12.86 5.75
CA ASN A 216 19.21 12.97 6.35
C ASN A 216 20.06 14.01 5.62
N ILE A 217 20.08 13.99 4.28
CA ILE A 217 20.81 14.98 3.47
C ILE A 217 20.30 16.39 3.77
N ALA A 218 18.98 16.57 3.79
CA ALA A 218 18.38 17.87 4.10
C ALA A 218 18.72 18.34 5.52
N GLY A 219 18.73 17.42 6.49
CA GLY A 219 19.14 17.68 7.87
C GLY A 219 20.60 18.13 7.97
N PHE A 220 21.54 17.42 7.32
CA PHE A 220 22.95 17.80 7.30
C PHE A 220 23.21 19.12 6.57
N ALA A 221 22.41 19.42 5.56
CA ALA A 221 22.46 20.70 4.86
C ALA A 221 21.79 21.85 5.64
N GLY A 222 21.21 21.59 6.82
CA GLY A 222 20.52 22.59 7.64
C GLY A 222 19.26 23.15 6.99
N LEU A 223 18.66 22.41 6.05
CA LEU A 223 17.45 22.86 5.36
C LEU A 223 16.24 22.77 6.29
N SER A 224 15.36 23.77 6.23
CA SER A 224 14.13 23.82 7.02
C SER A 224 12.95 24.37 6.21
N GLY A 225 11.74 24.17 6.74
CA GLY A 225 10.49 24.68 6.17
C GLY A 225 10.23 24.21 4.73
N PRO A 226 9.56 25.04 3.91
CA PRO A 226 9.14 24.66 2.56
C PRO A 226 10.29 24.25 1.63
N LEU A 227 11.49 24.81 1.83
CA LEU A 227 12.66 24.46 1.03
C LEU A 227 13.09 23.01 1.29
N ARG A 228 13.13 22.60 2.56
CA ARG A 228 13.39 21.21 2.94
C ARG A 228 12.36 20.29 2.29
N ASP A 229 11.08 20.62 2.39
CA ASP A 229 10.02 19.76 1.90
C ASP A 229 10.06 19.62 0.37
N GLY A 230 10.34 20.71 -0.35
CA GLY A 230 10.53 20.71 -1.80
C GLY A 230 11.73 19.86 -2.26
N VAL A 231 12.86 19.96 -1.54
CA VAL A 231 14.05 19.14 -1.81
C VAL A 231 13.79 17.67 -1.52
N VAL A 232 13.23 17.34 -0.35
CA VAL A 232 12.93 15.95 0.05
C VAL A 232 11.93 15.33 -0.93
N PHE A 233 10.88 16.05 -1.31
CA PHE A 233 9.89 15.56 -2.28
C PHE A 233 10.54 15.28 -3.65
N SER A 234 11.27 16.25 -4.18
CA SER A 234 11.90 16.14 -5.51
C SER A 234 12.96 15.04 -5.55
N PHE A 235 13.79 14.95 -4.50
CA PHE A 235 14.79 13.90 -4.36
C PHE A 235 14.14 12.53 -4.22
N THR A 236 13.07 12.42 -3.42
CA THR A 236 12.33 11.16 -3.27
C THR A 236 11.75 10.72 -4.60
N LEU A 237 11.11 11.61 -5.34
CA LEU A 237 10.50 11.28 -6.64
C LEU A 237 11.54 10.80 -7.66
N VAL A 238 12.59 11.60 -7.88
CA VAL A 238 13.63 11.31 -8.89
C VAL A 238 14.52 10.17 -8.44
N GLY A 239 14.96 10.18 -7.18
CA GLY A 239 15.82 9.15 -6.60
C GLY A 239 15.13 7.79 -6.55
N SER A 240 13.83 7.73 -6.24
CA SER A 240 13.09 6.45 -6.27
C SER A 240 12.97 5.91 -7.68
N TYR A 241 12.74 6.77 -8.67
CA TYR A 241 12.71 6.35 -10.07
C TYR A 241 14.07 5.80 -10.51
N ILE A 242 15.16 6.51 -10.23
CA ILE A 242 16.52 6.07 -10.57
C ILE A 242 16.87 4.75 -9.88
N LEU A 243 16.62 4.65 -8.56
CA LEU A 243 16.90 3.45 -7.79
C LEU A 243 16.07 2.25 -8.27
N ALA A 244 14.78 2.46 -8.50
CA ALA A 244 13.91 1.43 -9.06
C ALA A 244 14.41 0.95 -10.42
N TYR A 245 14.76 1.88 -11.30
CA TYR A 245 15.27 1.56 -12.63
C TYR A 245 16.60 0.80 -12.57
N THR A 246 17.55 1.21 -11.73
CA THR A 246 18.84 0.53 -11.60
C THR A 246 18.69 -0.86 -11.00
N ILE A 247 17.86 -1.05 -9.97
CA ILE A 247 17.57 -2.38 -9.42
C ILE A 247 17.00 -3.31 -10.50
N GLU A 248 16.13 -2.81 -11.37
CA GLU A 248 15.55 -3.59 -12.48
C GLU A 248 16.59 -4.03 -13.52
N LEU A 249 17.77 -3.41 -13.58
CA LEU A 249 18.90 -3.85 -14.42
C LEU A 249 19.73 -4.98 -13.78
N THR A 250 19.49 -5.29 -12.50
CA THR A 250 20.26 -6.30 -11.75
C THR A 250 19.50 -7.64 -11.62
N PRO A 251 20.17 -8.72 -11.19
CA PRO A 251 19.51 -9.97 -10.84
C PRO A 251 18.42 -9.83 -9.77
N LEU A 252 18.48 -8.78 -8.94
CA LEU A 252 17.53 -8.49 -7.85
C LEU A 252 16.24 -7.81 -8.33
N SER A 253 16.05 -7.66 -9.65
CA SER A 253 14.83 -7.07 -10.20
C SER A 253 13.56 -7.75 -9.66
N CYS A 254 12.51 -6.95 -9.43
CA CYS A 254 11.21 -7.49 -9.04
C CYS A 254 10.69 -8.49 -10.08
N ARG A 255 11.04 -8.29 -11.35
CA ARG A 255 10.74 -9.24 -12.44
C ARG A 255 11.34 -10.61 -12.19
N ASN A 256 12.64 -10.69 -11.91
CA ASN A 256 13.34 -11.96 -11.70
C ASN A 256 12.86 -12.64 -10.40
N LEU A 257 12.63 -11.86 -9.34
CA LEU A 257 12.11 -12.38 -8.07
C LEU A 257 10.69 -12.97 -8.22
N ARG A 258 9.84 -12.39 -9.06
CA ARG A 258 8.53 -12.97 -9.40
C ARG A 258 8.67 -14.30 -10.16
N GLN A 259 9.63 -14.39 -11.08
CA GLN A 259 9.88 -15.62 -11.85
C GLN A 259 10.39 -16.76 -10.98
N LEU A 260 11.31 -16.48 -10.05
CA LEU A 260 11.81 -17.46 -9.08
C LEU A 260 10.67 -18.10 -8.26
N GLY A 261 9.71 -17.28 -7.78
CA GLY A 261 8.53 -17.80 -7.07
C GLY A 261 7.64 -18.70 -7.95
N SER A 262 7.48 -18.36 -9.23
CA SER A 262 6.69 -19.14 -10.19
C SER A 262 7.32 -20.49 -10.53
N THR A 263 8.65 -20.54 -10.71
CA THR A 263 9.36 -21.78 -11.06
C THR A 263 9.35 -22.79 -9.90
N THR A 264 9.45 -22.32 -8.65
CA THR A 264 9.36 -23.17 -7.46
C THR A 264 7.97 -23.79 -7.32
N LEU A 265 6.89 -23.04 -7.55
CA LEU A 265 5.52 -23.57 -7.50
C LEU A 265 5.29 -24.68 -8.55
N LYS A 266 5.76 -24.49 -9.78
CA LYS A 266 5.66 -25.51 -10.84
C LYS A 266 6.42 -26.80 -10.52
N LYS A 267 7.57 -26.70 -9.84
CA LYS A 267 8.32 -27.89 -9.40
C LYS A 267 7.58 -28.65 -8.30
N LEU A 268 6.92 -27.95 -7.38
CA LEU A 268 6.12 -28.58 -6.32
C LEU A 268 4.86 -29.26 -6.88
N GLU A 269 4.17 -28.63 -7.84
CA GLU A 269 3.02 -29.26 -8.55
C GLU A 269 3.42 -30.50 -9.35
N TYR A 270 4.62 -30.53 -9.92
CA TYR A 270 5.13 -31.71 -10.61
C TYR A 270 5.44 -32.86 -9.64
N GLN A 271 5.95 -32.55 -8.44
CA GLN A 271 6.25 -33.54 -7.41
C GLN A 271 5.03 -34.05 -6.64
N SER A 272 3.92 -33.30 -6.60
CA SER A 272 2.68 -33.76 -5.98
C SER A 272 1.81 -34.63 -6.90
N ASN A 273 2.11 -34.63 -8.20
CA ASN A 273 1.41 -35.41 -9.24
C ASN A 273 2.22 -36.63 -9.73
N SER A 274 3.32 -36.96 -9.06
CA SER A 274 4.17 -38.13 -9.27
C SER A 274 4.12 -39.05 -8.06
#